data_AF-A0A368NDL8-F1
#
_entry.id   AF-A0A368NDL8-F1
#
_cell.length_a   1.000
_cell.length_b   1.000
_cell.length_c   1.000
_cell.angle_alpha   90.00
_cell.angle_beta   90.00
_cell.angle_gamma   90.00
#
_symmetry.space_group_name_H-M   'P 1'
#
loop_
_entity.id
_entity.type
_entity.pdbx_description
1 polymer ?
#
loop_
_entity_poly.entity_id
_entity_poly.type
_entity_poly.pdbx_seq_one_letter_code
_entity_poly.pdbx_strand_id
1 'polypeptide(L)'
;MSVSNTQTGESLVSLPGNPLGYVAILFALVTGAIHLLLAPQVVGFSQTLAILFALNGLGFLGGIIVFLTRYWRRELYLVAALYALVTVLALFVFQGFGVEAFMRQGQLNPLAVVSKAAEALLAIVAGVLYANES
;
A
#
# COMPACT_ATOMS: atom_id res chain seq x y z
N MET A 1 -48.93 11.12 -18.68
CA MET A 1 -48.18 10.32 -17.69
C MET A 1 -46.72 10.72 -17.80
N SER A 2 -46.17 11.40 -16.79
CA SER A 2 -44.75 11.78 -16.77
C SER A 2 -43.96 10.64 -16.15
N VAL A 3 -43.06 10.03 -16.90
CA VAL A 3 -42.14 9.01 -16.38
C VAL A 3 -40.94 9.78 -15.83
N SER A 4 -40.90 9.99 -14.51
CA SER A 4 -39.70 10.49 -13.85
C SER A 4 -38.64 9.39 -13.93
N ASN A 5 -37.79 9.46 -14.95
CA ASN A 5 -36.61 8.62 -15.06
C ASN A 5 -35.54 9.19 -14.12
N THR A 6 -35.63 8.88 -12.83
CA THR A 6 -34.56 9.19 -11.88
C THR A 6 -33.35 8.35 -12.28
N GLN A 7 -32.42 8.94 -13.06
CA GLN A 7 -31.06 8.44 -13.15
C GLN A 7 -30.45 8.56 -11.76
N THR A 8 -30.58 7.51 -10.96
CA THR A 8 -29.77 7.33 -9.75
C THR A 8 -28.33 7.25 -10.23
N GLY A 9 -27.60 8.38 -10.19
CA GLY A 9 -26.20 8.40 -10.56
C GLY A 9 -25.46 7.37 -9.73
N GLU A 10 -24.80 6.42 -10.39
CA GLU A 10 -24.03 5.39 -9.70
C GLU A 10 -23.01 6.04 -8.75
N SER A 11 -22.97 5.55 -7.50
CA SER A 11 -22.05 6.04 -6.48
C SER A 11 -20.60 5.94 -6.98
N LEU A 12 -19.83 7.01 -6.80
CA LEU A 12 -18.39 6.99 -7.08
C LEU A 12 -17.62 6.16 -6.05
N VAL A 13 -18.13 6.11 -4.81
CA VAL A 13 -17.53 5.36 -3.71
C VAL A 13 -18.08 3.94 -3.70
N SER A 14 -17.18 2.97 -3.62
CA SER A 14 -17.47 1.54 -3.51
C SER A 14 -16.73 0.97 -2.31
N LEU A 15 -17.47 0.44 -1.33
CA LEU A 15 -16.88 -0.17 -0.14
C LEU A 15 -16.52 -1.64 -0.40
N PRO A 16 -15.51 -2.20 0.28
CA PRO A 16 -15.18 -3.61 0.14
C PRO A 16 -16.36 -4.52 0.48
N GLY A 17 -16.68 -5.44 -0.43
CA GLY A 17 -17.73 -6.44 -0.21
C GLY A 17 -17.33 -7.60 0.71
N ASN A 18 -16.04 -7.68 1.10
CA ASN A 18 -15.52 -8.74 1.95
C ASN A 18 -14.57 -8.18 3.03
N PRO A 19 -14.36 -8.91 4.15
CA PRO A 19 -13.46 -8.47 5.22
C PRO A 19 -12.00 -8.29 4.76
N LEU A 20 -11.54 -9.07 3.78
CA LEU A 20 -10.18 -9.01 3.27
C LEU A 20 -9.85 -7.66 2.61
N GLY A 21 -10.81 -6.99 1.98
CA GLY A 21 -10.58 -5.66 1.44
C GLY A 21 -10.32 -4.61 2.53
N TYR A 22 -10.97 -4.71 3.69
CA TYR A 22 -10.64 -3.85 4.84
C TYR A 22 -9.26 -4.17 5.43
N VAL A 23 -8.87 -5.44 5.43
CA VAL A 23 -7.52 -5.86 5.82
C VAL A 23 -6.46 -5.29 4.86
N ALA A 24 -6.74 -5.30 3.54
CA ALA A 24 -5.86 -4.69 2.55
C ALA A 24 -5.71 -3.17 2.79
N ILE A 25 -6.82 -2.48 3.07
CA ILE A 25 -6.80 -1.05 3.43
C ILE A 25 -5.93 -0.82 4.67
N LEU A 26 -6.08 -1.65 5.71
CA LEU A 26 -5.30 -1.52 6.95
C LEU A 26 -3.80 -1.66 6.68
N PHE A 27 -3.37 -2.69 5.94
CA PHE A 27 -1.96 -2.88 5.63
C PHE A 27 -1.40 -1.76 4.75
N ALA A 28 -2.15 -1.30 3.74
CA ALA A 28 -1.76 -0.17 2.92
C ALA A 28 -1.66 1.13 3.75
N LEU A 29 -2.57 1.34 4.69
CA LEU A 29 -2.57 2.52 5.57
C LEU A 29 -1.37 2.51 6.52
N VAL A 30 -1.10 1.38 7.18
CA VAL A 30 0.07 1.21 8.06
C VAL A 30 1.36 1.45 7.27
N THR A 31 1.48 0.83 6.10
CA THR A 31 2.65 1.00 5.23
C THR A 31 2.81 2.46 4.80
N GLY A 32 1.74 3.08 4.29
CA GLY A 32 1.75 4.45 3.82
C GLY A 32 2.13 5.43 4.94
N ALA A 33 1.52 5.28 6.11
CA ALA A 33 1.79 6.11 7.28
C ALA A 33 3.25 5.98 7.75
N ILE A 34 3.80 4.76 7.84
CA ILE A 34 5.20 4.55 8.23
C ILE A 34 6.15 5.23 7.22
N HIS A 35 5.91 5.10 5.91
CA HIS A 35 6.77 5.74 4.91
C HIS A 35 6.73 7.27 4.98
N LEU A 36 5.54 7.85 5.15
CA LEU A 36 5.38 9.30 5.32
C LEU A 36 6.03 9.79 6.62
N LEU A 37 5.93 9.04 7.72
CA LEU A 37 6.60 9.33 8.98
C LEU A 37 8.14 9.31 8.83
N LEU A 38 8.66 8.37 8.04
CA LEU A 38 10.09 8.18 7.83
C LEU A 38 10.68 9.18 6.83
N ALA A 39 9.90 9.72 5.88
CA ALA A 39 10.40 10.64 4.86
C ALA A 39 11.16 11.87 5.43
N PRO A 40 10.64 12.61 6.43
CA PRO A 40 11.38 13.72 7.05
C PRO A 40 12.62 13.26 7.83
N GLN A 41 12.65 12.02 8.32
CA GLN A 41 13.77 11.51 9.11
C GLN A 41 14.97 11.16 8.22
N VAL A 42 14.71 10.75 6.98
CA VAL A 42 15.77 10.39 6.03
C VAL A 42 16.29 11.57 5.20
N VAL A 43 15.63 12.74 5.23
CA VAL A 43 16.04 13.94 4.47
C VAL A 43 17.42 14.45 4.90
N GLY A 44 17.79 14.27 6.17
CA GLY A 44 19.11 14.64 6.70
C GLY A 44 20.25 13.76 6.17
N PHE A 45 19.92 12.62 5.54
CA PHE A 45 20.89 11.68 4.97
C PHE A 45 20.87 11.71 3.44
N SER A 46 19.68 11.71 2.83
CA SER A 46 19.50 11.73 1.38
C SER A 46 18.15 12.31 0.99
N GLN A 47 18.18 13.43 0.26
CA GLN A 47 16.98 14.05 -0.30
C GLN A 47 16.25 13.10 -1.26
N THR A 48 16.98 12.34 -2.08
CA THR A 48 16.39 11.36 -2.99
C THR A 48 15.63 10.28 -2.23
N LEU A 49 16.20 9.72 -1.16
CA LEU A 49 15.49 8.74 -0.33
C LEU A 49 14.28 9.37 0.35
N ALA A 50 14.35 10.60 0.84
CA ALA A 50 13.21 11.29 1.42
C ALA A 50 12.05 11.43 0.44
N ILE A 51 12.33 11.84 -0.81
CA ILE A 51 11.34 11.92 -1.87
C ILE A 51 10.75 10.53 -2.18
N LEU A 52 11.59 9.51 -2.29
CA LEU A 52 11.12 8.14 -2.55
C LEU A 52 10.21 7.62 -1.43
N PHE A 53 10.56 7.86 -0.16
CA PHE A 53 9.70 7.51 0.97
C PHE A 53 8.36 8.27 0.92
N ALA A 54 8.39 9.57 0.62
CA ALA A 54 7.17 10.38 0.52
C ALA A 54 6.27 9.89 -0.63
N LEU A 55 6.83 9.71 -1.83
CA LEU A 55 6.11 9.19 -2.98
C LEU A 55 5.58 7.78 -2.73
N ASN A 56 6.33 6.93 -2.04
CA ASN A 56 5.90 5.58 -1.71
C ASN A 56 4.70 5.60 -0.76
N GLY A 57 4.79 6.42 0.30
CA GLY A 57 3.71 6.59 1.25
C GLY A 57 2.43 7.12 0.59
N LEU A 58 2.56 8.14 -0.25
CA LEU A 58 1.46 8.68 -1.05
C LEU A 58 0.90 7.67 -2.05
N GLY A 59 1.74 6.80 -2.62
CA GLY A 59 1.31 5.74 -3.53
C GLY A 59 0.36 4.76 -2.86
N PHE A 60 0.65 4.32 -1.63
CA PHE A 60 -0.26 3.46 -0.87
C PHE A 60 -1.57 4.16 -0.51
N LEU A 61 -1.52 5.41 -0.05
CA LEU A 61 -2.74 6.18 0.26
C LEU A 61 -3.58 6.45 -0.99
N GLY A 62 -2.94 6.78 -2.11
CA GLY A 62 -3.58 6.92 -3.41
C GLY A 62 -4.22 5.60 -3.86
N GLY A 63 -3.54 4.48 -3.66
CA GLY A 63 -4.08 3.14 -3.90
C GLY A 63 -5.37 2.88 -3.10
N ILE A 64 -5.42 3.25 -1.82
CA ILE A 64 -6.63 3.15 -0.99
C ILE A 64 -7.76 4.01 -1.58
N ILE A 65 -7.46 5.24 -1.97
CA ILE A 65 -8.47 6.14 -2.57
C ILE A 65 -9.06 5.51 -3.83
N VAL A 66 -8.22 4.99 -4.74
CA VAL A 66 -8.69 4.31 -5.96
C VAL A 66 -9.47 3.05 -5.61
N PHE A 67 -9.02 2.25 -4.63
CA PHE A 67 -9.69 1.03 -4.18
C PHE A 67 -11.09 1.28 -3.66
N LEU A 68 -11.30 2.41 -2.99
CA LEU A 68 -12.61 2.83 -2.49
C LEU A 68 -13.50 3.48 -3.56
N THR A 69 -13.11 3.42 -4.84
CA THR A 69 -13.91 3.96 -5.95
C THR A 69 -14.42 2.85 -6.85
N ARG A 70 -15.49 3.13 -7.60
CA ARG A 70 -16.00 2.25 -8.68
C ARG A 70 -14.98 1.98 -9.80
N TYR A 71 -13.86 2.70 -9.84
CA TYR A 71 -12.83 2.51 -10.86
C TYR A 71 -11.86 1.37 -10.53
N TRP A 72 -11.95 0.78 -9.34
CA TRP A 72 -11.12 -0.37 -9.02
C TRP A 72 -11.49 -1.55 -9.93
N ARG A 73 -10.47 -2.08 -10.63
CA ARG A 73 -10.59 -3.25 -11.48
C ARG A 73 -9.75 -4.37 -10.91
N ARG A 74 -10.13 -5.60 -11.25
CA ARG A 74 -9.45 -6.82 -10.80
C ARG A 74 -7.93 -6.76 -11.03
N GLU A 75 -7.45 -6.21 -12.15
CA GLU A 75 -6.02 -6.12 -12.46
C GLU A 75 -5.25 -5.22 -11.47
N LEU A 76 -5.93 -4.24 -10.85
CA LEU A 76 -5.30 -3.33 -9.89
C LEU A 76 -4.89 -4.03 -8.59
N TYR A 77 -5.46 -5.20 -8.26
CA TYR A 77 -4.94 -6.01 -7.16
C TYR A 77 -3.54 -6.54 -7.47
N LEU A 78 -3.27 -6.96 -8.71
CA LEU A 78 -1.92 -7.38 -9.09
C LEU A 78 -0.96 -6.20 -9.09
N VAL A 79 -1.40 -5.02 -9.53
CA VAL A 79 -0.60 -3.79 -9.43
C VAL A 79 -0.26 -3.47 -7.98
N ALA A 80 -1.24 -3.55 -7.07
CA ALA A 80 -1.02 -3.33 -5.64
C ALA A 80 -0.06 -4.37 -5.04
N ALA A 81 -0.21 -5.65 -5.41
CA ALA A 81 0.66 -6.72 -4.95
C ALA A 81 2.10 -6.52 -5.42
N LEU A 82 2.29 -6.25 -6.72
CA LEU A 82 3.61 -5.98 -7.30
C LEU A 82 4.24 -4.74 -6.69
N TYR A 83 3.46 -3.67 -6.49
CA TYR A 83 3.94 -2.45 -5.85
C TYR A 83 4.47 -2.74 -4.44
N ALA A 84 3.70 -3.46 -3.61
CA ALA A 84 4.13 -3.85 -2.26
C ALA A 84 5.35 -4.78 -2.26
N LEU A 85 5.47 -5.69 -3.23
CA LEU A 85 6.66 -6.54 -3.37
C LEU A 85 7.90 -5.71 -3.75
N VAL A 86 7.76 -4.77 -4.68
CA VAL A 86 8.86 -3.87 -5.08
C VAL A 86 9.35 -3.06 -3.88
N THR A 87 8.45 -2.60 -3.01
CA THR A 87 8.84 -1.85 -1.81
C THR A 87 9.54 -2.72 -0.77
N VAL A 88 9.19 -4.02 -0.68
CA VAL A 88 9.94 -4.99 0.14
C VAL A 88 11.34 -5.18 -0.43
N LEU A 89 11.46 -5.42 -1.73
CA LEU A 89 12.75 -5.61 -2.41
C LEU A 89 13.64 -4.37 -2.31
N ALA A 90 13.05 -3.17 -2.36
CA ALA A 90 13.77 -1.91 -2.22
C ALA A 90 14.50 -1.80 -0.87
N LEU A 91 14.00 -2.43 0.20
CA LEU A 91 14.74 -2.50 1.47
C LEU A 91 16.13 -3.09 1.24
N PHE A 92 16.20 -4.23 0.56
CA PHE A 92 17.46 -4.94 0.38
C PHE A 92 18.41 -4.22 -0.58
N VAL A 93 17.86 -3.50 -1.56
CA VAL A 93 18.64 -2.65 -2.47
C VAL A 93 19.32 -1.50 -1.72
N PHE A 94 18.64 -0.87 -0.76
CA PHE A 94 19.17 0.32 -0.07
C PHE A 94 19.82 0.05 1.29
N GLN A 95 19.50 -1.06 1.96
CA GLN A 95 20.03 -1.41 3.30
C GLN A 95 20.92 -2.67 3.28
N GLY A 96 21.10 -3.32 2.12
CA GLY A 96 21.89 -4.54 1.96
C GLY A 96 21.05 -5.82 2.03
N PHE A 97 21.66 -6.97 1.73
CA PHE A 97 20.99 -8.27 1.73
C PHE A 97 21.14 -8.99 3.07
N GLY A 98 20.09 -9.68 3.50
CA GLY A 98 20.11 -10.48 4.74
C GLY A 98 19.32 -9.86 5.89
N VAL A 99 19.57 -10.35 7.10
CA VAL A 99 18.92 -9.88 8.34
C VAL A 99 19.43 -8.50 8.75
N GLU A 100 20.62 -8.14 8.31
CA GLU A 100 21.29 -6.86 8.52
C GLU A 100 20.48 -5.69 7.96
N ALA A 101 19.70 -5.93 6.90
CA ALA A 101 18.80 -4.94 6.30
C ALA A 101 17.72 -4.43 7.28
N PHE A 102 17.42 -5.21 8.31
CA PHE A 102 16.47 -4.87 9.36
C PHE A 102 17.15 -4.30 10.61
N MET A 103 18.47 -4.15 10.60
CA MET A 103 19.24 -3.64 11.73
C MET A 103 19.52 -2.15 11.55
N ARG A 104 19.48 -1.40 12.65
CA ARG A 104 19.93 -0.02 12.76
C ARG A 104 20.80 0.10 14.01
N GLN A 105 22.06 0.49 13.83
CA GLN A 105 23.03 0.62 14.93
C GLN A 105 23.21 -0.68 15.75
N GLY A 106 23.17 -1.83 15.07
CA GLY A 106 23.33 -3.14 15.73
C GLY A 106 22.09 -3.64 16.48
N GLN A 107 20.96 -2.92 16.41
CA GLN A 107 19.68 -3.33 16.99
C GLN A 107 18.61 -3.48 15.91
N LEU A 108 17.63 -4.35 16.17
CA LEU A 108 16.51 -4.53 15.25
C LEU A 108 15.70 -3.23 15.14
N ASN A 109 15.42 -2.79 13.91
CA ASN A 109 14.62 -1.62 13.62
C ASN A 109 13.14 -2.03 13.52
N PRO A 110 12.30 -1.74 14.54
CA PRO A 110 10.94 -2.23 14.56
C PRO A 110 10.09 -1.64 13.43
N LEU A 111 10.34 -0.39 13.05
CA LEU A 111 9.61 0.27 11.95
C LEU A 111 9.90 -0.40 10.61
N ALA A 112 11.15 -0.81 10.37
CA ALA A 112 11.49 -1.55 9.15
C ALA A 112 10.77 -2.91 9.12
N VAL A 113 10.81 -3.65 10.22
CA VAL A 113 10.15 -4.97 10.31
C VAL A 113 8.65 -4.85 10.11
N VAL A 114 7.99 -3.93 10.84
CA VAL A 114 6.53 -3.74 10.75
C VAL A 114 6.13 -3.29 9.35
N SER A 115 6.84 -2.33 8.75
CA SER A 115 6.54 -1.87 7.39
C SER A 115 6.63 -3.02 6.38
N LYS A 116 7.73 -3.78 6.39
CA LYS A 116 7.90 -4.86 5.42
C LYS A 116 6.96 -6.03 5.65
N ALA A 117 6.61 -6.32 6.91
CA ALA A 117 5.58 -7.31 7.21
C ALA A 117 4.22 -6.87 6.67
N ALA A 118 3.82 -5.60 6.87
CA ALA A 118 2.59 -5.06 6.34
C ALA A 118 2.56 -5.08 4.80
N GLU A 119 3.66 -4.71 4.15
CA GLU A 119 3.81 -4.79 2.69
C GLU A 119 3.68 -6.22 2.15
N ALA A 120 4.38 -7.18 2.77
CA ALA A 120 4.31 -8.58 2.37
C ALA A 120 2.90 -9.16 2.55
N LEU A 121 2.24 -8.86 3.68
CA LEU A 121 0.87 -9.28 3.93
C LEU A 121 -0.11 -8.61 2.98
N LEU A 122 0.08 -7.33 2.64
CA LEU A 122 -0.71 -6.65 1.61
C LEU A 122 -0.57 -7.34 0.26
N ALA A 123 0.64 -7.72 -0.15
CA ALA A 123 0.87 -8.44 -1.40
C ALA A 123 0.12 -9.78 -1.44
N ILE A 124 0.15 -10.53 -0.33
CA ILE A 124 -0.59 -11.80 -0.20
C ILE A 124 -2.10 -11.55 -0.27
N VAL A 125 -2.63 -10.62 0.52
CA VAL A 125 -4.07 -10.32 0.57
C VAL A 125 -4.57 -9.83 -0.79
N ALA A 126 -3.82 -8.95 -1.46
CA ALA A 126 -4.15 -8.48 -2.81
C ALA A 126 -4.17 -9.65 -3.82
N GLY A 127 -3.20 -10.58 -3.75
CA GLY A 127 -3.19 -11.78 -4.57
C GLY A 127 -4.40 -12.69 -4.32
N VAL A 128 -4.81 -12.85 -3.06
CA VAL A 128 -6.02 -13.61 -2.70
C VAL A 128 -7.29 -12.92 -3.21
N LEU A 129 -7.40 -11.60 -3.06
CA LEU A 129 -8.52 -10.82 -3.59
C LEU A 129 -8.61 -10.94 -5.12
N TYR A 130 -7.48 -10.85 -5.83
CA TYR A 130 -7.42 -11.07 -7.28
C TYR A 130 -7.93 -12.46 -7.71
N ALA A 131 -7.57 -13.50 -6.94
CA ALA A 131 -7.96 -14.87 -7.24
C ALA A 131 -9.46 -15.14 -6.99
N ASN A 132 -10.05 -14.41 -6.04
CA ASN A 132 -11.45 -14.57 -5.64
C ASN A 132 -12.40 -13.64 -6.40
N GLU A 133 -11.89 -12.59 -7.04
CA GLU A 133 -12.69 -11.71 -7.89
C GLU A 133 -12.92 -12.38 -9.25
N SER A 134 -14.17 -12.78 -9.50
CA SER A 134 -14.63 -13.51 -10.69
C SER A 134 -15.05 -12.58 -11.82
#